data_AF-A0A1W1DQH2-F1
#
_entry.id   AF-A0A1W1DQH2-F1
#
_cell.length_a   1.000
_cell.length_b   1.000
_cell.length_c   1.000
_cell.angle_alpha   90.00
_cell.angle_beta   90.00
_cell.angle_gamma   90.00
#
_symmetry.space_group_name_H-M   'P 1'
#
loop_
_entity.id
_entity.type
_entity.pdbx_description
1 polymer ?
#
loop_
_entity_poly.entity_id
_entity_poly.type
_entity_poly.pdbx_seq_one_letter_code
_entity_poly.pdbx_strand_id
1 'polypeptide(L)'
;MLNHSLNMTKINIVLGLAVVVLSFYTIIWHHQNYLLYKQSSAVQQKNQQIMAMRKQLLSEYSEKISGAEIKEKALNILQMKPVNSKKVRTVVL
;
A
#
# COMPACT_ATOMS: atom_id res chain seq x y z
N MET A 1 -1.62 -2.36 -65.18
CA MET A 1 -1.09 -1.25 -64.36
C MET A 1 -2.16 -0.52 -63.54
N LEU A 2 -3.39 -0.31 -64.06
CA LEU A 2 -4.47 0.40 -63.34
C LEU A 2 -4.85 -0.22 -61.97
N ASN A 3 -4.99 -1.55 -61.90
CA ASN A 3 -5.37 -2.25 -60.66
C ASN A 3 -4.35 -2.09 -59.52
N HIS A 4 -3.07 -1.92 -59.84
CA HIS A 4 -2.04 -1.72 -58.81
C HIS A 4 -2.18 -0.36 -58.13
N SER A 5 -2.42 0.70 -58.91
CA SER A 5 -2.64 2.06 -58.37
C SER A 5 -3.91 2.17 -57.53
N LEU A 6 -4.98 1.46 -57.93
CA LEU A 6 -6.24 1.42 -57.18
C LEU A 6 -6.09 0.68 -55.85
N ASN A 7 -5.31 -0.41 -55.83
CA ASN A 7 -5.00 -1.13 -54.59
C ASN A 7 -4.18 -0.29 -53.62
N MET A 8 -3.18 0.45 -54.11
CA MET A 8 -2.40 1.37 -53.28
C MET A 8 -3.27 2.50 -52.69
N THR A 9 -4.20 3.03 -53.48
CA THR A 9 -5.14 4.06 -53.00
C THR A 9 -6.05 3.53 -51.89
N LYS A 10 -6.60 2.31 -52.03
CA LYS A 10 -7.42 1.66 -51.00
C LYS A 10 -6.64 1.42 -49.71
N ILE A 11 -5.40 0.95 -49.82
CA ILE A 11 -4.52 0.72 -48.66
C ILE A 11 -4.27 2.03 -47.90
N ASN A 12 -3.99 3.12 -48.63
CA ASN A 12 -3.75 4.43 -48.01
C ASN A 12 -5.00 4.97 -47.28
N ILE A 13 -6.19 4.79 -47.83
CA ILE A 13 -7.45 5.18 -47.18
C ILE A 13 -7.68 4.37 -45.90
N VAL A 14 -7.45 3.05 -45.95
CA VAL A 14 -7.59 2.18 -44.77
C VAL A 14 -6.57 2.56 -43.70
N LEU A 15 -5.32 2.83 -44.07
CA LEU A 15 -4.28 3.30 -43.14
C LEU A 15 -4.66 4.64 -42.52
N GLY A 16 -5.17 5.59 -43.31
CA GLY A 16 -5.63 6.88 -42.79
C GLY A 16 -6.76 6.72 -41.78
N LEU A 17 -7.77 5.89 -42.08
CA LEU A 17 -8.85 5.59 -41.15
C LEU A 17 -8.36 4.89 -39.88
N ALA A 18 -7.44 3.93 -40.01
CA ALA A 18 -6.82 3.26 -38.88
C ALA A 18 -6.09 4.24 -37.96
N VAL A 19 -5.34 5.20 -38.50
CA VAL A 19 -4.65 6.24 -37.70
C VAL A 19 -5.65 7.10 -36.93
N VAL A 20 -6.76 7.51 -37.55
CA VAL A 20 -7.79 8.31 -36.89
C VAL A 20 -8.44 7.52 -35.75
N VAL A 21 -8.82 6.26 -35.98
CA VAL A 21 -9.41 5.39 -34.94
C VAL A 21 -8.43 5.16 -33.79
N LEU A 22 -7.17 4.84 -34.10
CA LEU A 22 -6.12 4.66 -33.09
C LEU A 22 -5.92 5.93 -32.26
N SER A 23 -5.97 7.11 -32.88
CA SER A 23 -5.81 8.38 -32.18
C SER A 23 -6.90 8.58 -31.12
N PHE A 24 -8.17 8.32 -31.47
CA PHE A 24 -9.26 8.36 -30.49
C PHE A 24 -9.10 7.31 -29.40
N TYR A 25 -8.67 6.10 -29.76
CA TYR A 25 -8.42 5.03 -28.79
C TYR A 25 -7.34 5.42 -27.79
N THR A 26 -6.25 6.03 -28.24
CA THR A 26 -5.17 6.51 -27.35
C THR A 26 -5.67 7.54 -26.36
N ILE A 27 -6.51 8.49 -26.77
CA ILE A 27 -7.08 9.51 -25.87
C ILE A 27 -7.94 8.86 -24.78
N ILE A 28 -8.85 7.96 -25.18
CA ILE A 28 -9.72 7.24 -24.24
C ILE A 28 -8.89 6.38 -23.29
N TRP A 29 -7.94 5.63 -23.84
CA TRP A 29 -7.02 4.79 -23.07
C TRP A 29 -6.24 5.61 -22.04
N HIS A 30 -5.69 6.75 -22.44
CA HIS A 30 -4.93 7.60 -21.53
C HIS A 30 -5.81 8.13 -20.40
N HIS A 31 -7.03 8.57 -20.71
CA HIS A 31 -7.97 9.05 -19.71
C HIS A 31 -8.37 7.95 -18.71
N GLN A 32 -8.70 6.76 -19.19
CA GLN A 32 -9.05 5.63 -18.32
C GLN A 32 -7.88 5.22 -17.43
N ASN A 33 -6.67 5.16 -17.96
CA ASN A 33 -5.47 4.85 -17.17
C ASN A 33 -5.20 5.90 -16.10
N TYR A 34 -5.37 7.19 -16.43
CA TYR A 34 -5.23 8.26 -15.45
C TYR A 34 -6.21 8.10 -14.27
N LEU A 35 -7.48 7.83 -14.57
CA LEU A 35 -8.50 7.60 -13.53
C LEU A 35 -8.19 6.38 -12.68
N LEU A 36 -7.80 5.26 -13.31
CA LEU A 36 -7.41 4.03 -12.63
C LEU A 36 -6.19 4.22 -11.74
N TYR A 37 -5.16 4.93 -12.24
CA TYR A 37 -3.96 5.24 -11.46
C TYR A 37 -4.32 6.05 -10.20
N LYS A 38 -5.12 7.10 -10.35
CA LYS A 38 -5.55 7.94 -9.23
C LYS A 38 -6.30 7.14 -8.16
N GLN A 39 -7.22 6.26 -8.58
CA GLN A 39 -7.95 5.40 -7.66
C GLN A 39 -7.03 4.39 -6.97
N SER A 40 -6.15 3.73 -7.73
CA SER A 40 -5.19 2.76 -7.22
C SER A 40 -4.25 3.40 -6.19
N SER A 41 -3.68 4.57 -6.49
CA SER A 41 -2.81 5.29 -5.56
C SER A 41 -3.52 5.69 -4.27
N ALA A 42 -4.78 6.14 -4.34
CA ALA A 42 -5.56 6.46 -3.15
C ALA A 42 -5.79 5.23 -2.26
N VAL A 43 -6.17 4.09 -2.86
CA VAL A 43 -6.34 2.82 -2.14
C VAL A 43 -5.01 2.32 -1.57
N GLN A 44 -3.92 2.44 -2.33
CA GLN A 44 -2.59 2.03 -1.88
C GLN A 44 -2.12 2.84 -0.67
N GLN A 45 -2.32 4.16 -0.67
CA GLN A 45 -2.00 5.00 0.49
C GLN A 45 -2.81 4.60 1.72
N LYS A 46 -4.12 4.34 1.57
CA LYS A 46 -4.96 3.87 2.67
C LYS A 46 -4.50 2.51 3.19
N ASN A 47 -4.16 1.58 2.31
CA ASN A 47 -3.63 0.27 2.69
C ASN A 47 -2.29 0.39 3.43
N GLN A 48 -1.40 1.28 3.00
CA GLN A 48 -0.14 1.54 3.70
C GLN A 48 -0.37 2.10 5.11
N GLN A 49 -1.32 3.03 5.28
CA GLN A 49 -1.70 3.57 6.59
C GLN A 49 -2.26 2.46 7.51
N ILE A 50 -3.19 1.65 7.00
CA ILE A 50 -3.77 0.52 7.75
C ILE A 50 -2.69 -0.49 8.14
N MET A 51 -1.77 -0.80 7.22
CA MET A 51 -0.68 -1.73 7.49
C MET A 51 0.28 -1.19 8.56
N ALA A 52 0.62 0.09 8.51
CA ALA A 52 1.46 0.72 9.53
C ALA A 52 0.78 0.66 10.91
N MET A 53 -0.51 0.99 10.99
CA MET A 53 -1.29 0.89 12.22
C MET A 53 -1.36 -0.54 12.75
N ARG A 54 -1.60 -1.53 11.88
CA ARG A 54 -1.60 -2.95 12.26
C ARG A 54 -0.25 -3.40 12.82
N LYS A 55 0.85 -2.99 12.19
CA LYS A 55 2.21 -3.29 12.68
C LYS A 55 2.45 -2.66 14.05
N GLN A 56 2.02 -1.42 14.25
CA GLN A 56 2.12 -0.76 15.54
C GLN A 56 1.33 -1.51 16.63
N LEU A 57 0.06 -1.84 16.37
CA LEU A 57 -0.78 -2.58 17.32
C LEU A 57 -0.18 -3.96 17.67
N LEU A 58 0.35 -4.67 16.68
CA LEU A 58 1.04 -5.94 16.91
C LEU A 58 2.29 -5.77 17.78
N SER A 59 3.05 -4.70 17.55
CA SER A 59 4.22 -4.37 18.36
C SER A 59 3.83 -4.07 19.82
N GLU A 60 2.84 -3.20 20.03
CA GLU A 60 2.35 -2.84 21.37
C GLU A 60 1.79 -4.05 22.11
N TYR A 61 1.04 -4.91 21.41
CA TYR A 61 0.52 -6.14 21.99
C TYR A 61 1.63 -7.12 22.37
N SER A 62 2.64 -7.28 21.51
CA SER A 62 3.82 -8.12 21.77
C SER A 62 4.62 -7.60 22.97
N GLU A 63 4.84 -6.29 23.06
CA GLU A 63 5.54 -5.67 24.18
C GLU A 63 4.79 -5.88 25.50
N LYS A 64 3.46 -5.75 25.49
CA LYS A 64 2.63 -6.01 26.68
C LYS A 64 2.70 -7.47 27.12
N ILE A 65 2.64 -8.43 26.18
CA ILE A 65 2.77 -9.86 26.50
C ILE A 65 4.17 -10.15 27.04
N SER A 66 5.21 -9.67 26.35
CA SER A 66 6.59 -9.86 26.78
C SER A 66 6.83 -9.28 28.17
N GLY A 67 6.30 -8.08 28.46
CA GLY A 67 6.36 -7.48 29.79
C GLY A 67 5.63 -8.31 30.85
N ALA A 68 4.49 -8.92 30.51
CA ALA A 68 3.78 -9.81 31.42
C ALA A 68 4.56 -11.11 31.68
N GLU A 69 5.15 -11.70 30.64
CA GLU A 69 5.97 -12.91 30.73
C GLU A 69 7.27 -12.66 31.53
N ILE A 70 7.93 -11.52 31.30
CA ILE A 70 9.10 -11.10 32.07
C ILE A 70 8.74 -10.92 33.55
N LYS A 71 7.60 -10.27 33.84
CA LYS A 71 7.11 -10.10 35.21
C LYS A 71 6.82 -11.44 35.88
N GLU A 72 6.18 -12.35 35.16
CA GLU A 72 5.89 -13.70 35.64
C GLU A 72 7.19 -14.46 35.96
N LYS A 73 8.16 -14.45 35.04
CA LYS A 73 9.47 -15.07 35.23
C LYS A 73 10.23 -14.45 36.42
N ALA A 74 10.18 -13.13 36.57
CA ALA A 74 10.82 -12.44 37.68
C ALA A 74 10.23 -12.83 39.05
N LEU A 75 8.91 -12.95 39.15
CA LEU A 75 8.22 -13.28 40.40
C LEU A 75 8.30 -14.78 40.72
N ASN A 76 8.06 -15.65 39.73
CA ASN A 76 7.86 -17.07 39.96
C ASN A 76 9.16 -17.89 39.85
N ILE A 77 10.04 -17.54 38.89
CA ILE A 77 11.28 -18.30 38.67
C ILE A 77 12.44 -17.66 39.44
N LEU A 78 12.56 -16.33 39.36
CA LEU A 78 13.66 -15.60 40.00
C LEU A 78 13.34 -15.14 41.43
N GLN A 79 12.11 -15.36 41.91
CA GLN A 79 11.64 -15.02 43.27
C GLN A 79 11.93 -13.57 43.69
N MET A 80 11.94 -12.64 42.74
CA MET A 80 12.19 -11.23 43.03
C MET A 80 11.05 -10.66 43.87
N LYS A 81 11.38 -9.89 44.93
CA LYS A 81 10.35 -9.25 45.76
C LYS A 81 9.66 -8.14 44.97
N PRO A 82 8.31 -8.06 45.01
CA PRO A 82 7.59 -6.97 44.36
C PRO A 82 7.97 -5.64 45.03
N VAL A 83 8.30 -4.64 44.20
CA VAL A 83 8.65 -3.31 44.67
C VAL A 83 7.39 -2.61 45.19
N ASN A 84 7.42 -2.16 46.45
CA ASN A 84 6.35 -1.36 47.04
C ASN A 84 6.41 0.07 46.50
N SER A 85 5.44 0.45 45.67
CA SER A 85 5.46 1.74 44.96
C SER A 85 5.46 2.97 45.89
N LYS A 86 4.96 2.84 47.13
CA LYS A 86 5.02 3.91 48.14
C LYS A 86 6.44 4.20 48.65
N LYS A 87 7.37 3.23 48.59
CA LYS A 87 8.75 3.39 49.08
C LYS A 87 9.68 3.99 48.03
N VAL A 88 9.34 3.88 46.74
CA VAL A 88 10.17 4.38 45.63
C VAL A 88 10.02 5.89 45.44
N ARG A 89 8.81 6.45 45.64
CA ARG A 89 8.59 7.91 45.55
C ARG A 89 9.38 8.72 46.59
N THR A 90 9.73 8.12 47.71
CA THR A 90 10.46 8.77 48.80
C THR A 90 11.97 8.84 48.60
N VAL A 91 12.52 8.17 47.58
CA VAL A 91 13.98 8.14 47.31
C VAL A 91 14.35 9.03 46.12
N VAL A 92 13.35 9.55 45.39
CA VAL A 92 13.53 10.43 44.21
C VAL A 92 13.13 11.88 44.52
N LEU A 93 12.88 12.20 45.80
CA LEU A 93 12.71 13.55 46.36
C LEU A 93 13.82 13.80 47.37
#